data_AF-A0A2V6RN53-F1
#
_entry.id   AF-A0A2V6RN53-F1
#
_cell.length_a   1.000
_cell.length_b   1.000
_cell.length_c   1.000
_cell.angle_alpha   90.00
_cell.angle_beta   90.00
_cell.angle_gamma   90.00
#
_symmetry.space_group_name_H-M   'P 1'
#
loop_
_entity.id
_entity.type
_entity.pdbx_description
1 polymer ?
#
loop_
_entity_poly.entity_id
_entity_poly.type
_entity_poly.pdbx_seq_one_letter_code
_entity_poly.pdbx_strand_id
1 'polypeptide(L)'
;MDRCGAEHRRDQIFRADFDGDGRQDYAVLLRIGELQASRTVQLWGVVFLAKRDGRYRPFVLFQDADAMFPSRQVLRVQAPGFVKHGAHPERVLTLKLPSVGSMLCGSTAKVFYWTSRGQTFREYLTKE
;
A
#
# COMPACT_ATOMS: atom_id res chain seq x y z
N MET A 1 23.17 13.01 3.80
CA MET A 1 22.94 11.66 3.24
C MET A 1 21.44 11.48 3.05
N ASP A 2 20.89 12.09 2.00
CA ASP A 2 19.50 11.91 1.57
C ASP A 2 19.35 10.58 0.83
N ARG A 3 19.25 9.47 1.56
CA ARG A 3 19.01 8.16 0.93
C ARG A 3 17.53 7.88 0.63
N CYS A 4 16.62 8.76 1.03
CA CYS A 4 15.19 8.61 0.75
C CYS A 4 14.60 9.91 0.21
N GLY A 5 14.58 10.05 -1.11
CA GLY A 5 13.96 11.19 -1.80
C GLY A 5 12.43 11.17 -1.78
N ALA A 6 11.80 10.13 -1.21
CA ALA A 6 10.35 10.02 -1.10
C ALA A 6 9.92 10.08 0.38
N GLU A 7 9.23 11.16 0.73
CA GLU A 7 8.60 11.35 2.03
C GLU A 7 7.10 11.53 1.84
N HIS A 8 6.30 10.90 2.69
CA HIS A 8 4.90 11.24 2.87
C HIS A 8 4.81 12.55 3.65
N ARG A 9 4.74 13.64 2.88
CA ARG A 9 4.48 15.00 3.40
C ARG A 9 3.01 15.37 3.31
N ARG A 10 2.23 14.64 2.50
CA ARG A 10 0.79 14.79 2.22
C ARG A 10 0.23 13.43 1.82
N ASP A 11 -1.09 13.28 1.92
CA ASP A 11 -1.79 12.07 1.49
C ASP A 11 -1.39 11.67 0.07
N GLN A 12 -1.06 10.39 -0.09
CA GLN A 12 -0.73 9.81 -1.39
C GLN A 12 -1.95 9.07 -1.91
N ILE A 13 -2.36 9.37 -3.15
CA ILE A 13 -3.51 8.74 -3.79
C ILE A 13 -3.03 8.14 -5.11
N PHE A 14 -3.29 6.84 -5.29
CA PHE A 14 -2.98 6.11 -6.51
C PHE A 14 -4.25 5.49 -7.10
N ARG A 15 -4.28 5.37 -8.43
CA ARG A 15 -5.42 4.84 -9.20
C ARG A 15 -4.98 3.60 -9.96
N ALA A 16 -5.76 2.54 -9.88
CA ALA A 16 -5.62 1.32 -10.68
C ALA A 16 -6.92 0.50 -10.60
N ASP A 17 -7.02 -0.57 -11.37
CA ASP A 17 -8.02 -1.63 -11.19
C ASP A 17 -7.37 -2.73 -10.35
N PHE A 18 -7.57 -2.72 -9.04
CA PHE A 18 -6.88 -3.61 -8.12
C PHE A 18 -7.58 -4.96 -7.96
N ASP A 19 -8.89 -5.02 -8.19
CA ASP A 19 -9.68 -6.25 -8.06
C ASP A 19 -10.05 -6.91 -9.40
N GLY A 20 -9.81 -6.21 -10.52
CA GLY A 20 -9.98 -6.71 -11.89
C GLY A 20 -11.40 -6.56 -12.42
N ASP A 21 -12.26 -5.74 -11.80
CA ASP A 21 -13.64 -5.54 -12.21
C ASP A 21 -13.80 -4.50 -13.34
N GLY A 22 -12.69 -3.91 -13.80
CA GLY A 22 -12.64 -2.90 -14.85
C GLY A 22 -13.00 -1.49 -14.39
N ARG A 23 -13.17 -1.26 -13.09
CA ARG A 23 -13.42 0.07 -12.52
C ARG A 23 -12.15 0.68 -11.97
N GLN A 24 -12.22 1.98 -11.70
CA GLN A 24 -11.13 2.74 -11.15
C GLN A 24 -11.20 2.73 -9.62
N ASP A 25 -10.29 2.00 -9.01
CA ASP A 25 -10.09 1.94 -7.56
C ASP A 25 -9.05 2.98 -7.11
N TYR A 26 -8.98 3.15 -5.79
CA TYR A 26 -8.02 4.08 -5.17
C TYR A 26 -7.26 3.42 -4.03
N ALA A 27 -5.93 3.52 -4.06
CA ALA A 27 -5.08 3.22 -2.91
C ALA A 27 -4.60 4.53 -2.28
N VAL A 28 -4.77 4.66 -0.98
CA VAL A 28 -4.50 5.91 -0.26
C VAL A 28 -3.63 5.66 0.97
N LEU A 29 -2.63 6.51 1.18
CA LEU A 29 -1.90 6.62 2.44
C LEU A 29 -2.42 7.85 3.18
N LEU A 30 -3.28 7.60 4.16
CA LEU A 30 -3.97 8.62 4.95
C LEU A 30 -3.20 8.92 6.22
N ARG A 31 -3.02 10.20 6.52
CA ARG A 31 -2.72 10.64 7.89
C ARG A 31 -4.02 10.81 8.67
N ILE A 32 -4.15 10.08 9.76
CA ILE A 32 -5.29 10.12 10.68
C ILE A 32 -4.92 10.96 11.90
N GLY A 33 -5.80 11.88 12.28
CA GLY A 33 -5.62 12.76 13.44
C GLY A 33 -4.70 13.95 13.18
N GLU A 34 -4.45 14.69 14.25
CA GLU A 34 -3.61 15.89 14.24
C GLU A 34 -2.16 15.57 14.60
N LEU A 35 -1.22 16.39 14.12
CA LEU A 35 0.19 16.26 14.47
C LEU A 35 0.38 16.59 15.94
N GLN A 36 0.73 15.60 16.76
CA GLN A 36 1.01 15.82 18.17
C GLN A 36 2.40 16.44 18.40
N ALA A 37 2.65 16.93 19.61
CA ALA A 37 3.94 17.47 20.02
C ALA A 37 5.11 16.47 19.83
N SER A 38 4.82 15.16 19.94
CA SER A 38 5.75 14.05 19.69
C SER A 38 6.17 13.89 18.22
N ARG A 39 5.53 14.63 17.29
CA ARG A 39 5.67 14.46 15.82
C ARG A 39 5.30 13.08 15.30
N THR A 40 4.56 12.30 16.08
CA THR A 40 3.97 11.04 15.62
C THR A 40 2.54 11.26 15.14
N VAL A 41 2.14 10.46 14.16
CA VAL A 41 0.80 10.48 13.56
C VAL A 41 0.38 9.04 13.30
N GLN A 42 -0.94 8.82 13.23
CA GLN A 42 -1.45 7.56 12.77
C GLN A 42 -1.51 7.54 11.24
N LEU A 43 -0.95 6.51 10.59
CA LEU A 43 -1.01 6.32 9.14
C LEU A 43 -1.78 5.07 8.77
N TRP A 44 -2.72 5.20 7.83
CA TRP A 44 -3.49 4.08 7.30
C TRP A 44 -3.23 3.93 5.80
N GLY A 45 -2.82 2.73 5.40
CA GLY A 45 -2.88 2.31 3.99
C GLY A 45 -4.24 1.70 3.71
N VAL A 46 -5.03 2.28 2.81
CA VAL A 46 -6.40 1.83 2.50
C VAL A 46 -6.58 1.70 0.99
N VAL A 47 -7.24 0.62 0.56
CA VAL A 47 -7.78 0.50 -0.80
C VAL A 47 -9.28 0.69 -0.79
N PHE A 48 -9.79 1.53 -1.67
CA PHE A 48 -11.20 1.75 -1.92
C PHE A 48 -11.55 1.13 -3.27
N LEU A 49 -12.19 -0.03 -3.24
CA LEU A 49 -12.67 -0.70 -4.45
C LEU A 49 -13.99 -0.08 -4.92
N ALA A 50 -14.06 0.33 -6.18
CA ALA A 50 -15.26 0.91 -6.75
C ALA A 50 -16.35 -0.15 -6.88
N LYS A 51 -17.59 0.23 -6.58
CA LYS A 51 -18.77 -0.60 -6.80
C LYS A 51 -19.57 -0.09 -7.98
N ARG A 52 -20.40 -0.97 -8.55
CA ARG A 52 -21.32 -0.62 -9.65
C ARG A 52 -22.30 0.51 -9.32
N ASP A 53 -22.66 0.66 -8.05
CA ASP A 53 -23.57 1.70 -7.56
C ASP A 53 -22.90 3.06 -7.29
N GLY A 54 -21.61 3.22 -7.66
CA GLY A 54 -20.84 4.44 -7.45
C GLY A 54 -20.27 4.62 -6.04
N ARG A 55 -20.56 3.70 -5.11
CA ARG A 55 -19.93 3.68 -3.77
C ARG A 55 -18.57 2.99 -3.83
N TYR A 56 -17.82 3.08 -2.74
CA TYR A 56 -16.55 2.37 -2.57
C TYR A 56 -16.63 1.38 -1.41
N ARG A 57 -15.92 0.26 -1.51
CA ARG A 57 -15.65 -0.68 -0.41
C ARG A 57 -14.23 -0.46 0.12
N PRO A 58 -14.04 -0.04 1.38
CA PRO A 58 -12.71 0.11 1.94
C PRO A 58 -12.12 -1.24 2.38
N PHE A 59 -10.81 -1.39 2.19
CA PHE A 59 -9.95 -2.45 2.73
C PHE A 59 -8.73 -1.80 3.36
N VAL A 60 -8.58 -1.94 4.67
CA VAL A 60 -7.39 -1.48 5.37
C VAL A 60 -6.26 -2.48 5.13
N LEU A 61 -5.16 -2.02 4.53
CA LEU A 61 -3.97 -2.80 4.26
C LEU A 61 -3.07 -2.88 5.49
N PHE A 62 -2.87 -1.73 6.15
CA PHE A 62 -2.12 -1.62 7.39
C PHE A 62 -2.51 -0.36 8.16
N GLN A 63 -2.20 -0.37 9.46
CA GLN A 63 -2.30 0.76 10.37
C GLN A 63 -0.97 0.89 11.10
N ASP A 64 -0.38 2.07 11.08
CA ASP A 64 0.78 2.44 11.88
C ASP A 64 0.33 3.53 12.84
N ALA A 65 0.33 3.24 14.15
CA ALA A 65 -0.21 4.15 15.16
C ALA A 65 0.76 5.29 15.51
N ASP A 66 2.06 5.07 15.33
CA ASP A 66 3.13 5.91 15.88
C ASP A 66 4.14 6.32 14.80
N ALA A 67 3.67 6.53 13.57
CA ALA A 67 4.53 6.90 12.46
C ALA A 67 5.12 8.31 12.67
N MET A 68 6.44 8.45 12.54
CA MET A 68 7.08 9.77 12.52
C MET A 68 6.59 10.59 11.33
N PHE A 69 6.38 11.90 11.50
CA PHE A 69 5.97 12.81 10.43
C PHE A 69 6.99 13.94 10.17
N PRO A 70 7.37 14.23 8.89
CA PRO A 70 7.01 13.52 7.66
C PRO A 70 7.41 12.04 7.67
N SER A 71 6.53 11.19 7.15
CA SER A 71 6.79 9.75 7.19
C SER A 71 7.63 9.30 6.02
N ARG A 72 8.49 8.31 6.30
CA ARG A 72 9.23 7.59 5.25
C ARG A 72 8.46 6.38 4.73
N GLN A 73 7.28 6.11 5.28
CA GLN A 73 6.32 5.18 4.74
C GLN A 73 5.68 5.83 3.51
N VAL A 74 5.74 5.15 2.37
CA VAL A 74 5.10 5.59 1.13
C VAL A 74 4.41 4.42 0.45
N LEU A 75 3.35 4.72 -0.30
CA LEU A 75 2.71 3.77 -1.21
C LEU A 75 3.25 3.93 -2.63
N ARG A 76 3.17 2.86 -3.41
CA ARG A 76 3.33 2.85 -4.86
C ARG A 76 2.36 1.85 -5.49
N VAL A 77 2.04 2.05 -6.76
CA VAL A 77 1.42 0.98 -7.56
C VAL A 77 2.53 0.03 -8.01
N GLN A 78 2.33 -1.27 -7.77
CA GLN A 78 3.14 -2.35 -8.29
C GLN A 78 2.41 -2.96 -9.48
N ALA A 79 3.02 -2.86 -10.67
CA ALA A 79 2.48 -3.43 -11.90
C ALA A 79 2.37 -4.96 -11.81
N PRO A 80 1.47 -5.59 -12.60
CA PRO A 80 1.45 -7.03 -12.80
C PRO A 80 2.83 -7.58 -13.17
N GLY A 81 3.09 -8.83 -12.79
CA GLY A 81 4.38 -9.47 -13.02
C GLY A 81 4.87 -10.28 -11.83
N PHE A 82 6.16 -10.57 -11.82
CA PHE A 82 6.79 -11.41 -10.80
C PHE A 82 7.35 -10.57 -9.65
N VAL A 83 7.04 -11.00 -8.43
CA VAL A 83 7.55 -10.40 -7.20
C VAL A 83 8.24 -11.48 -6.37
N LYS A 84 9.53 -11.30 -6.10
CA LYS A 84 10.32 -12.21 -5.27
C LYS A 84 10.06 -11.95 -3.79
N HIS A 85 10.08 -13.00 -2.98
CA HIS A 85 10.06 -12.83 -1.52
C HIS A 85 11.39 -12.25 -1.03
N GLY A 86 11.33 -11.42 0.02
CA GLY A 86 12.52 -10.78 0.60
C GLY A 86 13.55 -11.79 1.14
N ALA A 87 13.12 -12.65 2.06
CA ALA A 87 13.97 -13.66 2.72
C ALA A 87 14.21 -14.93 1.89
N HIS A 88 13.39 -15.17 0.88
CA HIS A 88 13.27 -16.45 0.19
C HIS A 88 13.15 -16.22 -1.32
N PRO A 89 14.23 -15.77 -2.02
CA PRO A 89 14.14 -15.31 -3.40
C PRO A 89 13.64 -16.36 -4.41
N GLU A 90 13.69 -17.64 -4.05
CA GLU A 90 13.11 -18.76 -4.78
C GLU A 90 11.58 -18.76 -4.76
N ARG A 91 10.97 -18.16 -3.74
CA ARG A 91 9.54 -17.92 -3.67
C ARG A 91 9.20 -16.71 -4.52
N VAL A 92 8.38 -16.94 -5.53
CA VAL A 92 7.93 -15.91 -6.47
C VAL A 92 6.41 -15.86 -6.44
N LEU A 93 5.88 -14.67 -6.20
CA LEU A 93 4.47 -14.35 -6.40
C LEU A 93 4.26 -13.83 -7.83
N THR A 94 3.32 -14.43 -8.54
CA THR A 94 2.86 -13.94 -9.85
C THR A 94 1.62 -13.09 -9.67
N LEU A 95 1.74 -11.80 -9.95
CA LEU A 95 0.65 -10.83 -9.92
C LEU A 95 0.00 -10.73 -11.30
N LYS A 96 -1.30 -11.02 -11.36
CA LYS A 96 -2.11 -10.84 -12.58
C LYS A 96 -2.71 -9.43 -12.69
N LEU A 97 -2.95 -8.80 -11.54
CA LEU A 97 -3.54 -7.47 -11.40
C LEU A 97 -2.51 -6.50 -10.82
N PRO A 98 -2.68 -5.19 -11.02
CA PRO A 98 -2.00 -4.18 -10.22
C PRO A 98 -2.15 -4.47 -8.71
N SER A 99 -1.16 -4.04 -7.94
CA SER A 99 -1.13 -4.24 -6.50
C SER A 99 -0.57 -3.00 -5.80
N VAL A 100 -0.70 -2.94 -4.48
CA VAL A 100 -0.23 -1.82 -3.68
C VAL A 100 1.08 -2.19 -3.01
N GLY A 101 2.17 -1.56 -3.42
CA GLY A 101 3.43 -1.63 -2.71
C GLY A 101 3.46 -0.64 -1.56
N SER A 102 3.88 -1.07 -0.38
CA SER A 102 4.18 -0.20 0.75
C SER A 102 5.65 -0.28 1.08
N MET A 103 6.31 0.86 1.12
CA MET A 103 7.75 0.96 1.33
C MET A 103 8.07 1.78 2.57
N LEU A 104 8.93 1.25 3.42
CA LEU A 104 9.67 2.00 4.43
C LEU A 104 11.11 2.14 3.95
N CYS A 105 11.51 3.36 3.56
CA CYS A 105 12.86 3.78 3.15
C CYS A 105 13.83 2.64 2.73
N GLY A 106 13.72 2.18 1.47
CA GLY A 106 14.74 1.35 0.80
C GLY A 106 14.82 -0.14 1.18
N SER A 107 14.34 -0.55 2.35
CA SER A 107 14.60 -1.90 2.89
C SER A 107 13.38 -2.73 3.23
N THR A 108 12.19 -2.18 3.46
CA THR A 108 11.00 -3.04 3.67
C THR A 108 9.93 -2.69 2.65
N ALA A 109 9.66 -3.62 1.73
CA ALA A 109 8.64 -3.47 0.71
C ALA A 109 7.63 -4.60 0.86
N LYS A 110 6.44 -4.30 1.35
CA LYS A 110 5.29 -5.21 1.32
C LYS A 110 4.53 -4.96 0.04
N VAL A 111 3.99 -6.00 -0.58
CA VAL A 111 3.01 -5.85 -1.65
C VAL A 111 1.69 -6.45 -1.18
N PHE A 112 0.64 -5.65 -1.28
CA PHE A 112 -0.73 -6.03 -1.01
C PHE A 112 -1.43 -6.30 -2.33
N TYR A 113 -1.90 -7.53 -2.53
CA TYR A 113 -2.49 -7.99 -3.79
C TYR A 113 -3.86 -8.60 -3.57
N TRP A 114 -4.76 -8.41 -4.54
CA TRP A 114 -6.10 -8.96 -4.48
C TRP A 114 -6.12 -10.47 -4.68
N THR A 115 -6.94 -11.15 -3.90
CA THR A 115 -7.34 -12.55 -4.12
C THR A 115 -8.84 -12.62 -4.35
N SER A 116 -9.23 -13.07 -5.54
CA SER A 116 -10.64 -13.35 -5.86
C SER A 116 -11.23 -14.39 -4.91
N ARG A 117 -10.42 -15.39 -4.53
CA ARG A 117 -10.75 -16.31 -3.45
C ARG A 117 -10.70 -15.56 -2.12
N GLY A 118 -11.85 -15.36 -1.50
CA GLY A 118 -11.99 -14.62 -0.23
C GLY A 118 -12.24 -13.13 -0.40
N GLN A 119 -12.16 -12.60 -1.63
CA GLN A 119 -12.44 -11.19 -1.97
C GLN A 119 -11.74 -10.21 -1.00
N THR A 120 -10.42 -10.35 -0.87
CA THR A 120 -9.62 -9.57 0.07
C THR A 120 -8.21 -9.30 -0.47
N PHE A 121 -7.48 -8.40 0.19
CA PHE A 121 -6.06 -8.19 -0.04
C PHE A 121 -5.22 -9.11 0.84
N ARG A 122 -4.20 -9.73 0.26
CA ARG A 122 -3.17 -10.47 0.98
C ARG A 122 -1.84 -9.72 0.91
N GLU A 123 -1.05 -9.87 1.95
CA GLU A 123 0.29 -9.32 2.03
C GLU A 123 1.34 -10.32 1.53
N TYR A 124 2.37 -9.80 0.86
CA TYR A 124 3.57 -10.53 0.48
C TYR A 124 4.82 -9.70 0.79
N LEU A 125 5.76 -10.27 1.55
CA LEU A 125 7.01 -9.60 1.92
C LEU A 125 7.99 -9.66 0.74
N THR A 126 8.45 -8.51 0.26
CA THR A 126 9.37 -8.43 -0.89
C THR A 126 10.79 -8.04 -0.52
N LYS A 127 10.99 -7.54 0.71
CA LYS A 127 12.28 -7.31 1.36
C LYS A 127 12.08 -7.35 2.89
N GLU A 128 13.10 -7.80 3.61
CA GLU A 128 13.17 -7.73 5.08
C GLU A 128 13.82 -6.41 5.51
#